data_AF-A0A140GRJ7-F1
#
_entry.id   AF-A0A140GRJ7-F1
#
_cell.length_a   1.000
_cell.length_b   1.000
_cell.length_c   1.000
_cell.angle_alpha   90.00
_cell.angle_beta   90.00
_cell.angle_gamma   90.00
#
_symmetry.space_group_name_H-M   'P 1'
#
loop_
_entity.id
_entity.type
_entity.pdbx_description
1 polymer ?
#
loop_
_entity_poly.entity_id
_entity_poly.type
_entity_poly.pdbx_seq_one_letter_code
_entity_poly.pdbx_strand_id
1 'polypeptide(L)'
;MSKKYIIIEMSDNSVWEIPASIIAENRAKYYETKDENYNDIFQETLDDEELLIDWAENNLSWQEVFPHSKCIKQPQVDYSDDWHNGEKNIEER
;
A
#
# COMPACT_ATOMS: atom_id res chain seq x y z
N MET A 1 18.24 -1.51 12.67
CA MET A 1 17.40 -0.44 12.08
C MET A 1 15.94 -0.81 12.32
N SER A 2 15.11 0.14 12.74
CA SER A 2 13.66 -0.05 12.91
C SER A 2 13.00 -0.24 11.54
N LYS A 3 12.06 -1.18 11.41
CA LYS A 3 11.24 -1.32 10.20
C LYS A 3 10.14 -0.26 10.22
N LYS A 4 10.03 0.53 9.14
CA LYS A 4 8.98 1.53 8.93
C LYS A 4 7.94 1.01 7.94
N TYR A 5 6.68 1.39 8.13
CA TYR A 5 5.56 0.97 7.30
C TYR A 5 4.63 2.14 7.04
N ILE A 6 4.11 2.26 5.81
CA ILE A 6 2.91 3.04 5.53
C ILE A 6 1.71 2.19 5.92
N ILE A 7 0.78 2.79 6.66
CA ILE A 7 -0.48 2.17 7.05
C ILE A 7 -1.61 2.86 6.30
N ILE A 8 -2.42 2.09 5.57
CA ILE A 8 -3.56 2.61 4.82
C ILE A 8 -4.84 1.87 5.21
N GLU A 9 -5.90 2.63 5.47
CA GLU A 9 -7.26 2.11 5.59
C GLU A 9 -7.96 2.23 4.23
N MET A 10 -8.46 1.09 3.74
CA MET A 10 -9.17 1.00 2.47
C MET A 10 -10.66 1.28 2.66
N SER A 11 -11.37 1.54 1.57
CA SER A 11 -12.82 1.83 1.59
C SER A 11 -13.69 0.68 2.11
N ASP A 12 -13.19 -0.54 2.10
CA ASP A 12 -13.82 -1.73 2.69
C ASP A 12 -13.50 -1.91 4.19
N ASN A 13 -12.89 -0.88 4.81
CA ASN A 13 -12.40 -0.84 6.20
C ASN A 13 -11.26 -1.83 6.51
N SER A 14 -10.70 -2.49 5.48
CA SER A 14 -9.48 -3.26 5.64
C SER A 14 -8.30 -2.32 5.86
N VAL A 15 -7.31 -2.76 6.65
CA VAL A 15 -6.09 -1.97 6.92
C VAL A 15 -4.88 -2.78 6.49
N TRP A 16 -3.99 -2.12 5.77
CA TRP A 16 -2.80 -2.73 5.18
C TRP A 16 -1.55 -2.00 5.62
N GLU A 17 -0.49 -2.76 5.90
CA GLU A 17 0.86 -2.23 6.08
C GLU A 17 1.70 -2.48 4.83
N ILE A 18 2.42 -1.45 4.36
CA ILE A 18 3.34 -1.50 3.23
C ILE A 18 4.73 -1.12 3.76
N PRO A 19 5.77 -1.94 3.59
CA PRO A 19 7.12 -1.57 4.03
C PRO A 19 7.59 -0.30 3.32
N ALA A 20 7.96 0.73 4.09
CA ALA A 20 8.41 2.02 3.54
C ALA A 20 9.66 1.87 2.64
N SER A 21 10.46 0.83 2.88
CA SER A 21 11.61 0.49 2.04
C SER A 21 11.25 0.19 0.59
N ILE A 22 10.05 -0.32 0.30
CA ILE A 22 9.61 -0.59 -1.08
C ILE A 22 9.42 0.71 -1.84
N ILE A 23 8.89 1.74 -1.17
CA ILE A 23 8.66 3.06 -1.75
C ILE A 23 10.00 3.79 -1.94
N ALA A 24 10.86 3.75 -0.91
CA ALA A 24 12.20 4.31 -0.98
C ALA A 24 13.05 3.65 -2.09
N GLU A 25 12.97 2.33 -2.23
CA GLU A 25 13.64 1.58 -3.31
C GLU A 25 13.12 1.97 -4.69
N ASN A 26 11.81 2.14 -4.84
CA ASN A 26 11.22 2.56 -6.11
C ASN A 26 11.71 3.96 -6.52
N ARG A 27 11.68 4.94 -5.60
CA ARG A 27 12.20 6.30 -5.85
C ARG A 27 13.69 6.27 -6.17
N ALA A 28 14.49 5.54 -5.39
CA ALA A 28 15.92 5.41 -5.61
C ALA A 28 16.25 4.80 -6.99
N LYS A 29 15.55 3.75 -7.41
CA LYS A 29 15.69 3.16 -8.76
C LYS A 29 15.35 4.16 -9.86
N TYR A 30 14.30 4.97 -9.67
CA TYR A 30 13.93 5.99 -10.65
C TYR A 30 15.05 7.03 -10.83
N TYR A 31 15.61 7.55 -9.73
CA TYR A 31 16.67 8.56 -9.80
C TYR A 31 18.06 7.99 -10.14
N GLU A 32 18.31 6.70 -9.88
CA GLU A 32 19.50 6.01 -10.39
C GLU A 32 19.57 6.06 -11.92
N THR A 33 18.43 6.01 -12.63
CA THR A 33 18.40 6.19 -14.10
C THR A 33 18.76 7.61 -14.56
N LYS A 34 18.90 8.55 -13.63
CA LYS A 34 19.27 9.95 -13.85
C LYS A 34 20.66 10.28 -13.31
N ASP A 35 21.49 9.27 -13.09
CA ASP A 35 22.86 9.37 -12.56
C ASP A 35 22.94 9.91 -11.10
N GLU A 36 21.85 9.80 -10.32
CA GLU A 36 21.87 10.10 -8.89
C GLU A 36 22.24 8.88 -8.04
N ASN A 37 22.75 9.12 -6.82
CA ASN A 37 23.20 8.04 -5.95
C ASN A 37 22.02 7.29 -5.31
N TYR A 38 21.88 6.01 -5.65
CA TYR A 38 20.83 5.14 -5.12
C TYR A 38 20.74 5.15 -3.58
N ASN A 39 21.86 4.98 -2.88
CA ASN A 39 21.85 4.84 -1.42
C ASN A 39 21.46 6.14 -0.74
N ASP A 40 21.90 7.28 -1.28
CA ASP A 40 21.57 8.60 -0.75
C ASP A 40 20.06 8.85 -0.90
N ILE A 41 19.50 8.60 -2.09
CA ILE A 41 18.06 8.77 -2.36
C ILE A 41 17.22 7.78 -1.55
N PHE A 42 17.66 6.53 -1.42
CA PHE A 42 16.97 5.53 -0.61
C PHE A 42 16.89 5.97 0.85
N GLN A 43 18.01 6.43 1.43
CA GLN A 43 18.07 6.83 2.82
C GLN A 43 17.32 8.15 3.07
N GLU A 44 17.48 9.15 2.19
CA GLU A 44 16.70 10.40 2.21
C GLU A 44 15.20 10.10 2.23
N THR A 45 14.74 9.27 1.29
CA THR A 45 13.33 8.91 1.20
C THR A 45 12.87 8.14 2.44
N LEU A 46 13.67 7.20 2.94
CA LEU A 46 13.28 6.40 4.11
C LEU A 46 13.19 7.24 5.41
N ASP A 47 13.93 8.34 5.48
CA ASP A 47 13.96 9.24 6.64
C ASP A 47 12.88 10.34 6.60
N ASP A 48 12.32 10.63 5.44
CA ASP A 48 11.29 11.66 5.23
C ASP A 48 9.89 11.04 5.00
N GLU A 49 9.01 11.19 5.99
CA GLU A 49 7.65 10.65 5.95
C GLU A 49 6.75 11.33 4.91
N GLU A 50 6.89 12.65 4.72
CA GLU A 50 6.09 13.39 3.74
C GLU A 50 6.47 12.96 2.33
N LEU A 51 7.77 12.77 2.08
CA LEU A 51 8.28 12.30 0.81
C LEU A 51 7.87 10.85 0.48
N LEU A 52 7.82 9.98 1.50
CA LEU A 52 7.30 8.61 1.34
C LEU A 52 5.84 8.61 0.90
N ILE A 53 5.00 9.44 1.54
CA ILE A 53 3.57 9.53 1.23
C ILE A 53 3.39 10.14 -0.17
N ASP A 54 4.04 11.27 -0.45
CA ASP A 54 3.94 11.96 -1.74
C ASP A 54 4.38 11.07 -2.90
N TRP A 55 5.50 10.36 -2.75
CA TRP A 55 5.98 9.45 -3.79
C TRP A 55 5.00 8.29 -4.00
N ALA A 56 4.48 7.70 -2.92
CA ALA A 56 3.53 6.60 -3.00
C ALA A 56 2.22 7.00 -3.68
N GLU A 57 1.68 8.18 -3.36
CA GLU A 57 0.41 8.66 -3.93
C GLU A 57 0.52 9.03 -5.41
N ASN A 58 1.64 9.63 -5.82
CA ASN A 58 1.77 10.19 -7.17
C ASN A 58 2.50 9.28 -8.17
N ASN A 59 3.31 8.33 -7.71
CA ASN A 59 4.19 7.54 -8.58
C ASN A 59 3.99 6.03 -8.47
N LEU A 60 3.22 5.54 -7.49
CA LEU A 60 2.96 4.11 -7.30
C LEU A 60 1.46 3.81 -7.38
N SER A 61 1.14 2.69 -8.02
CA SER A 61 -0.19 2.10 -7.99
C SER A 61 -0.30 1.05 -6.87
N TRP A 62 -1.54 0.76 -6.46
CA TRP A 62 -1.80 -0.35 -5.52
C TRP A 62 -1.22 -1.69 -6.02
N GLN A 63 -1.26 -1.95 -7.33
CA GLN A 63 -0.76 -3.20 -7.91
C GLN A 63 0.75 -3.39 -7.71
N GLU A 64 1.51 -2.29 -7.65
CA GLU A 64 2.96 -2.32 -7.45
C GLU A 64 3.33 -2.59 -5.98
N VAL A 65 2.55 -2.06 -5.03
CA VAL A 65 2.83 -2.23 -3.60
C VAL A 65 2.15 -3.46 -2.98
N PHE A 66 1.04 -3.93 -3.56
CA PHE A 66 0.25 -5.05 -3.05
C PHE A 66 1.04 -6.36 -2.82
N PRO A 67 1.95 -6.78 -3.72
CA PRO A 67 2.75 -8.00 -3.49
C PRO A 67 3.65 -7.93 -2.25
N HIS A 68 3.92 -6.72 -1.75
CA HIS A 68 4.76 -6.47 -0.58
C HIS A 68 3.95 -6.09 0.66
N SER A 69 2.64 -5.91 0.53
CA SER A 69 1.79 -5.45 1.62
C SER A 69 1.29 -6.62 2.47
N LYS A 70 0.87 -6.30 3.69
CA LYS A 70 0.23 -7.25 4.58
C LYS A 70 -1.06 -6.66 5.12
N CYS A 71 -2.15 -7.39 4.94
CA CYS A 71 -3.42 -7.07 5.55
C CYS A 71 -3.33 -7.30 7.06
N ILE A 72 -3.51 -6.25 7.85
CA ILE A 72 -3.47 -6.28 9.32
C ILE A 72 -4.86 -6.16 9.96
N LYS A 73 -5.86 -5.70 9.19
CA LYS A 73 -7.29 -5.76 9.52
C LYS A 73 -8.04 -6.18 8.27
N GLN A 74 -8.78 -7.28 8.37
CA GLN A 74 -9.62 -7.78 7.27
C GLN A 74 -10.76 -6.79 6.98
N PRO A 75 -11.30 -6.79 5.74
CA PRO A 75 -12.49 -6.02 5.41
C PRO A 75 -13.62 -6.27 6.40
N GLN A 76 -14.35 -5.23 6.77
CA GLN A 76 -15.52 -5.38 7.63
C GLN A 76 -16.74 -5.69 6.76
N VAL A 77 -17.09 -6.96 6.68
CA VAL A 77 -18.30 -7.45 6.00
C VAL A 77 -19.23 -8.03 7.04
N ASP A 78 -20.45 -7.50 7.16
CA ASP A 78 -21.48 -8.09 8.01
C ASP A 78 -22.18 -9.19 7.23
N TYR A 79 -21.53 -10.35 7.15
CA TYR A 79 -22.07 -11.51 6.44
C TYR A 79 -23.45 -11.92 6.93
N SER A 80 -23.78 -11.65 8.20
CA SER A 80 -25.08 -11.99 8.75
C SER A 80 -26.14 -11.03 8.22
N ASP A 81 -25.90 -9.72 8.28
CA ASP A 81 -26.81 -8.72 7.74
C ASP A 81 -26.94 -8.84 6.22
N ASP A 82 -25.83 -9.01 5.50
CA ASP A 82 -25.81 -9.20 4.05
C ASP A 82 -26.59 -10.47 3.64
N TRP A 83 -26.47 -11.56 4.41
CA TRP A 83 -27.27 -12.76 4.18
C TRP A 83 -28.76 -12.51 4.40
N HIS A 84 -29.15 -11.73 5.41
CA HIS A 84 -30.56 -11.45 5.69
C HIS A 84 -31.16 -10.42 4.72
N ASN A 85 -30.47 -9.32 4.50
CA ASN A 85 -30.98 -8.10 3.89
C ASN A 85 -30.40 -7.79 2.51
N GLY A 86 -29.30 -8.45 2.10
CA GLY A 86 -28.71 -8.29 0.79
C GLY A 86 -29.64 -8.73 -0.34
N GLU A 87 -29.50 -8.09 -1.51
CA GLU A 87 -30.25 -8.41 -2.73
C GLU A 87 -29.96 -9.86 -3.17
N LYS A 88 -31.02 -10.62 -3.46
CA LYS A 88 -30.92 -12.05 -3.82
C LYS A 88 -31.59 -12.29 -5.15
N ASN A 89 -30.87 -12.94 -6.06
CA ASN A 89 -31.38 -13.44 -7.33
C ASN A 89 -31.21 -14.97 -7.39
N ILE A 90 -32.15 -15.66 -8.02
CA ILE A 90 -32.13 -17.12 -8.21
C ILE A 90 -31.92 -17.39 -9.70
N GLU A 91 -30.90 -18.19 -10.03
CA GLU A 91 -30.59 -18.62 -11.40
C GLU A 91 -30.44 -20.14 -11.47
N GLU A 92 -30.93 -20.74 -12.56
CA GLU A 92 -30.79 -22.16 -12.86
C GLU A 92 -29.61 -22.33 -13.85
N ARG A 93 -28.72 -23.30 -13.61
CA ARG A 93 -27.53 -23.58 -14.44
C ARG A 93 -27.59 -24.97 -15.06
#